data_AF-K9R7W1-F1
#
_entry.id   AF-K9R7W1-F1
#
_cell.length_a   1.000
_cell.length_b   1.000
_cell.length_c   1.000
_cell.angle_alpha   90.00
_cell.angle_beta   90.00
_cell.angle_gamma   90.00
#
_symmetry.space_group_name_H-M   'P 1'
#
loop_
_entity.id
_entity.type
_entity.pdbx_description
1 polymer ?
#
loop_
_entity_poly.entity_id
_entity_poly.type
_entity_poly.pdbx_seq_one_letter_code
_entity_poly.pdbx_strand_id
1 'polypeptide(L)'
;MKKKILILAANPTDTSRLDLPQEVRQIQAVKRQAKYREEVGIISEWAVRVDDLHSHLLDYKPNIVHFCGHGTGDNGLVLENEYGQKQLVSSKSLADLFKLFDKNVECVVMNACYSEVQAKAIHEHINCVIGMNKAIGDKAAIKFATSFYNALINARNYQDSFEFGKTCLI
;
A
#
# COMPACT_ATOMS: atom_id res chain seq x y z
N MET A 1 0.64 16.56 -14.47
CA MET A 1 1.75 16.01 -13.66
C MET A 1 1.64 14.49 -13.67
N LYS A 2 2.77 13.76 -13.65
CA LYS A 2 2.77 12.28 -13.56
C LYS A 2 2.29 11.85 -12.18
N LYS A 3 1.38 10.88 -12.09
CA LYS A 3 0.90 10.32 -10.82
C LYS A 3 2.00 9.49 -10.19
N LYS A 4 2.30 9.69 -8.90
CA LYS A 4 3.35 8.94 -8.18
C LYS A 4 2.72 7.91 -7.25
N ILE A 5 3.16 6.67 -7.39
CA ILE A 5 2.86 5.55 -6.50
C ILE A 5 4.10 5.29 -5.65
N LEU A 6 3.96 5.41 -4.34
CA LEU A 6 4.98 5.00 -3.37
C LEU A 6 4.57 3.67 -2.77
N ILE A 7 5.39 2.64 -3.00
CA ILE A 7 5.22 1.32 -2.40
C ILE A 7 6.13 1.25 -1.17
N LEU A 8 5.53 0.95 -0.02
CA LEU A 8 6.18 0.78 1.27
C LEU A 8 6.07 -0.70 1.67
N ALA A 9 7.20 -1.40 1.67
CA ALA A 9 7.26 -2.82 1.99
C ALA A 9 7.99 -3.04 3.33
N ALA A 10 7.34 -3.73 4.26
CA ALA A 10 7.93 -4.12 5.55
C ALA A 10 7.75 -5.62 5.80
N ASN A 11 8.85 -6.33 6.08
CA ASN A 11 8.84 -7.78 6.29
C ASN A 11 9.82 -8.13 7.42
N PRO A 12 9.49 -7.78 8.67
CA PRO A 12 10.42 -7.91 9.78
C PRO A 12 10.89 -9.34 9.99
N THR A 13 12.14 -9.48 10.41
CA THR A 13 12.87 -10.76 10.49
C THR A 13 12.26 -11.76 11.48
N ASP A 14 11.52 -11.28 12.48
CA ASP A 14 10.84 -12.10 13.51
C ASP A 14 9.36 -12.39 13.18
N THR A 15 8.98 -12.24 11.90
CA THR A 15 7.62 -12.55 11.40
C THR A 15 7.65 -13.66 10.35
N SER A 16 6.47 -14.19 10.00
CA SER A 16 6.37 -15.12 8.87
C SER A 16 6.71 -14.41 7.57
N ARG A 17 7.59 -14.99 6.76
CA ARG A 17 8.06 -14.36 5.52
C ARG A 17 6.94 -14.23 4.48
N LEU A 18 6.70 -13.00 4.03
CA LEU A 18 5.86 -12.68 2.86
C LEU A 18 6.70 -12.55 1.58
N ASP A 19 6.14 -12.86 0.42
CA ASP A 19 6.77 -12.64 -0.90
C ASP A 19 6.50 -11.23 -1.47
N LEU A 20 6.82 -10.19 -0.68
CA LEU A 20 6.70 -8.79 -1.08
C LEU A 20 7.51 -8.44 -2.36
N PRO A 21 8.73 -8.99 -2.58
CA PRO A 21 9.46 -8.81 -3.82
C PRO A 21 8.66 -9.19 -5.06
N GLN A 22 7.92 -10.31 -4.99
CA GLN A 22 7.08 -10.73 -6.10
C GLN A 22 5.90 -9.76 -6.32
N GLU A 23 5.27 -9.26 -5.25
CA GLU A 23 4.22 -8.25 -5.37
C GLU A 23 4.70 -7.01 -6.14
N VAL A 24 5.80 -6.39 -5.68
CA VAL A 24 6.37 -5.21 -6.31
C VAL A 24 6.80 -5.50 -7.75
N ARG A 25 7.40 -6.67 -8.00
CA ARG A 25 7.79 -7.08 -9.35
C ARG A 25 6.60 -7.13 -10.31
N GLN A 26 5.45 -7.65 -9.86
CA GLN A 26 4.25 -7.73 -10.70
C GLN A 26 3.64 -6.34 -10.95
N ILE A 27 3.60 -5.48 -9.93
CA ILE A 27 3.14 -4.08 -10.09
C ILE A 27 4.02 -3.33 -11.11
N GLN A 28 5.34 -3.50 -11.03
CA GLN A 28 6.26 -2.92 -12.00
C GLN A 28 6.09 -3.53 -13.40
N ALA A 29 5.75 -4.83 -13.49
CA ALA A 29 5.52 -5.49 -14.76
C ALA A 29 4.27 -4.96 -15.48
N VAL A 30 3.16 -4.76 -14.77
CA VAL A 30 1.94 -4.18 -15.36
C VAL A 30 2.19 -2.76 -15.84
N LYS A 31 2.97 -1.95 -15.09
CA LYS A 31 3.40 -0.65 -15.58
C LYS A 31 4.14 -0.73 -16.91
N ARG A 32 5.14 -1.62 -17.05
CA ARG A 32 5.93 -1.74 -18.29
C ARG A 32 5.07 -2.04 -19.52
N GLN A 33 3.97 -2.77 -19.34
CA GLN A 33 3.08 -3.20 -20.43
C GLN A 33 1.91 -2.23 -20.68
N ALA A 34 1.60 -1.35 -19.73
CA ALA A 34 0.43 -0.48 -19.81
C ALA A 34 0.56 0.62 -20.87
N LYS A 35 -0.59 1.04 -21.40
CA LYS A 35 -0.69 2.09 -22.43
C LYS A 35 -0.20 3.45 -21.91
N TYR A 36 -0.60 3.83 -20.70
CA TYR A 36 -0.26 5.13 -20.09
C TYR A 36 0.88 5.03 -19.05
N ARG A 37 1.82 4.09 -19.25
CA ARG A 37 2.95 3.86 -18.34
C ARG A 37 3.80 5.11 -18.03
N GLU A 38 3.87 6.04 -18.97
CA GLU A 38 4.65 7.28 -18.84
C GLU A 38 3.97 8.31 -17.93
N GLU A 39 2.67 8.17 -17.67
CA GLU A 39 1.91 9.06 -16.79
C GLU A 39 2.06 8.67 -15.32
N VAL A 40 2.69 7.53 -15.03
CA VAL A 40 2.79 6.97 -13.68
C VAL A 40 4.26 6.70 -13.28
N GLY A 41 4.69 7.28 -12.17
CA GLY A 41 5.93 6.94 -11.47
C GLY A 41 5.67 5.88 -10.39
N ILE A 42 6.57 4.90 -10.25
CA ILE A 42 6.52 3.93 -9.14
C ILE A 42 7.85 3.99 -8.41
N ILE A 43 7.78 4.23 -7.11
CA ILE A 43 8.89 4.25 -6.16
C ILE A 43 8.63 3.11 -5.17
N SER A 44 9.68 2.40 -4.75
CA SER A 44 9.56 1.26 -3.85
C SER A 44 10.62 1.36 -2.78
N GLU A 45 10.16 1.48 -1.54
CA GLU A 45 11.00 1.49 -0.33
C GLU A 45 10.80 0.18 0.43
N TRP A 46 11.91 -0.37 0.92
CA TRP A 46 11.98 -1.69 1.54
C TRP A 46 12.47 -1.57 2.97
N ALA A 47 12.17 -2.59 3.78
CA ALA A 47 12.50 -2.61 5.20
C ALA A 47 12.01 -1.35 5.92
N VAL A 48 10.80 -0.89 5.55
CA VAL A 48 10.28 0.41 6.00
C VAL A 48 10.06 0.40 7.51
N ARG A 49 10.71 1.35 8.18
CA ARG A 49 10.52 1.62 9.61
C ARG A 49 9.53 2.74 9.82
N VAL A 50 9.08 2.87 11.07
CA VAL A 50 8.10 3.89 11.46
C VAL A 50 8.62 5.30 11.17
N ASP A 51 9.89 5.57 11.47
CA ASP A 51 10.52 6.88 11.27
C ASP A 51 10.69 7.21 9.79
N ASP A 52 10.78 6.19 8.93
CA ASP A 52 10.93 6.37 7.48
C ASP A 52 9.60 6.81 6.81
N LEU A 53 8.44 6.58 7.45
CA LEU A 53 7.15 6.91 6.86
C LEU A 53 7.01 8.42 6.58
N HIS A 54 7.41 9.25 7.55
CA HIS A 54 7.31 10.71 7.43
C HIS A 54 8.25 11.25 6.35
N SER A 55 9.51 10.82 6.35
CA SER A 55 10.52 11.28 5.38
C SER A 55 10.14 10.87 3.95
N HIS A 56 9.77 9.62 3.73
CA HIS A 56 9.37 9.15 2.39
C HIS A 56 8.14 9.91 1.85
N LEU A 57 7.14 10.21 2.68
CA LEU A 57 5.98 10.99 2.25
C LEU A 57 6.34 12.44 1.91
N LEU A 58 7.23 13.07 2.70
CA LEU A 58 7.72 14.43 2.44
C LEU A 58 8.57 14.53 1.18
N ASP A 59 9.48 13.59 0.98
CA ASP A 59 10.46 13.60 -0.10
C ASP A 59 9.80 13.28 -1.44
N TYR A 60 8.97 12.23 -1.47
CA TYR A 60 8.39 11.75 -2.72
C TYR A 60 7.09 12.46 -3.09
N LYS A 61 6.34 12.96 -2.11
CA LYS A 61 5.01 13.57 -2.27
C LYS A 61 4.10 12.71 -3.17
N PRO A 62 3.83 11.45 -2.78
CA PRO A 62 3.09 10.52 -3.62
C PRO A 62 1.61 10.90 -3.72
N ASN A 63 0.99 10.53 -4.84
CA ASN A 63 -0.47 10.57 -4.99
C ASN A 63 -1.12 9.30 -4.44
N ILE A 64 -0.39 8.18 -4.49
CA ILE A 64 -0.87 6.88 -4.03
C ILE A 64 0.18 6.27 -3.10
N VAL A 65 -0.26 5.78 -1.95
CA VAL A 65 0.59 4.99 -1.05
C VAL A 65 0.10 3.56 -1.03
N HIS A 66 0.99 2.62 -1.31
CA HIS A 66 0.74 1.19 -1.22
C HIS A 66 1.56 0.60 -0.09
N PHE A 67 0.91 0.14 0.95
CA PHE A 67 1.57 -0.65 1.99
C PHE A 67 1.38 -2.13 1.69
N CYS A 68 2.46 -2.91 1.68
CA CYS A 68 2.41 -4.37 1.68
C CYS A 68 3.27 -4.93 2.82
N GLY A 69 2.70 -5.84 3.60
CA GLY A 69 3.30 -6.33 4.82
C GLY A 69 2.28 -6.97 5.74
N HIS A 70 2.65 -7.12 7.02
CA HIS A 70 1.77 -7.73 8.01
C HIS A 70 0.79 -6.73 8.61
N GLY A 71 -0.40 -7.23 8.93
CA GLY A 71 -1.45 -6.51 9.64
C GLY A 71 -2.00 -7.36 10.77
N THR A 72 -2.37 -6.71 11.87
CA THR A 72 -2.73 -7.37 13.14
C THR A 72 -4.13 -6.97 13.63
N GLY A 73 -5.01 -6.54 12.72
CA GLY A 73 -6.34 -6.04 13.06
C GLY A 73 -6.24 -4.78 13.92
N ASP A 74 -6.95 -4.75 15.05
CA ASP A 74 -6.99 -3.59 15.95
C ASP A 74 -5.61 -3.15 16.47
N ASN A 75 -4.64 -4.06 16.53
CA ASN A 75 -3.29 -3.77 17.00
C ASN A 75 -2.44 -2.96 16.00
N GLY A 76 -2.88 -2.83 14.74
CA GLY A 76 -2.21 -2.00 13.74
C GLY A 76 -1.48 -2.76 12.64
N LEU A 77 -0.62 -2.02 11.93
CA LEU A 77 0.32 -2.55 10.95
C LEU A 77 1.65 -2.91 11.60
N VAL A 78 2.39 -3.81 10.96
CA VAL A 78 3.73 -4.19 11.39
C VAL A 78 4.77 -3.57 10.45
N LEU A 79 5.63 -2.73 11.00
CA LEU A 79 6.80 -2.16 10.35
C LEU A 79 8.07 -2.69 11.00
N GLU A 80 9.23 -2.29 10.48
CA GLU A 80 10.52 -2.61 11.09
C GLU A 80 10.92 -1.57 12.14
N ASN A 81 11.70 -2.01 13.12
CA ASN A 81 12.48 -1.15 14.00
C ASN A 81 13.95 -1.10 13.55
N GLU A 82 14.80 -0.40 14.30
CA GLU A 82 16.24 -0.29 14.06
C GLU A 82 17.00 -1.64 14.00
N TYR A 83 16.40 -2.71 14.52
CA TYR A 83 16.94 -4.07 14.54
C TYR A 83 16.35 -4.97 13.44
N GLY A 84 15.51 -4.43 12.55
CA GLY A 84 14.78 -5.21 11.54
C GLY A 84 13.73 -6.16 12.13
N GLN A 85 13.30 -5.90 13.36
CA GLN A 85 12.26 -6.66 14.06
C GLN A 85 10.94 -5.90 14.02
N LYS A 86 9.85 -6.60 14.33
CA LYS A 86 8.51 -6.03 14.27
C LYS A 86 8.33 -4.85 15.24
N GLN A 87 7.72 -3.80 14.72
CA GLN A 87 7.19 -2.67 15.47
C GLN A 87 5.76 -2.42 15.03
N LEU A 88 4.84 -2.37 16.00
CA LEU A 88 3.43 -2.09 15.73
C LEU A 88 3.21 -0.59 15.54
N VAL A 89 2.42 -0.24 14.54
CA VAL A 89 1.94 1.13 14.29
C VAL A 89 0.43 1.14 14.35
N SER A 90 -0.10 1.88 15.32
CA SER A 90 -1.53 1.95 15.58
C SER A 90 -2.31 2.64 14.45
N SER A 91 -3.60 2.33 14.33
CA SER A 91 -4.51 3.01 13.40
C SER A 91 -4.54 4.52 13.61
N LYS A 92 -4.49 4.96 14.87
CA LYS A 92 -4.45 6.38 15.22
C LYS A 92 -3.18 7.05 14.70
N SER A 93 -2.01 6.45 14.91
CA SER A 93 -0.74 6.98 14.42
C SER A 93 -0.73 7.09 12.89
N LEU A 94 -1.30 6.11 12.18
CA LEU A 94 -1.44 6.18 10.72
C LEU A 94 -2.39 7.30 10.28
N ALA A 95 -3.54 7.45 10.95
CA ALA A 95 -4.48 8.53 10.65
C ALA A 95 -3.86 9.91 10.90
N ASP A 96 -3.22 10.10 12.05
CA ASP A 96 -2.51 11.34 12.41
C ASP A 96 -1.42 11.69 11.39
N LEU A 97 -0.71 10.67 10.86
CA LEU A 97 0.26 10.85 9.78
C LEU A 97 -0.42 11.30 8.49
N PHE A 98 -1.39 10.54 7.97
CA PHE A 98 -2.01 10.81 6.68
C PHE A 98 -2.82 12.12 6.66
N LYS A 99 -3.31 12.58 7.81
CA LYS A 99 -3.88 13.91 7.99
C LYS A 99 -2.96 15.03 7.49
N LEU A 100 -1.64 14.87 7.65
CA LEU A 100 -0.66 15.87 7.24
C LEU A 100 -0.44 15.92 5.72
N PHE A 101 -0.95 14.91 4.99
CA PHE A 101 -0.74 14.73 3.54
C PHE A 101 -2.06 14.67 2.76
N ASP A 102 -3.17 15.15 3.34
CA ASP A 102 -4.52 15.15 2.77
C ASP A 102 -4.63 15.85 1.39
N LYS A 103 -3.77 16.84 1.13
CA LYS A 103 -3.68 17.57 -0.14
C LYS A 103 -2.84 16.87 -1.20
N ASN A 104 -2.04 15.87 -0.81
CA ASN A 104 -1.08 15.20 -1.67
C ASN A 104 -1.51 13.77 -2.01
N VAL A 105 -1.93 13.01 -0.99
CA VAL A 105 -2.31 11.61 -1.12
C VAL A 105 -3.78 11.51 -1.49
N GLU A 106 -4.05 10.91 -2.64
CA GLU A 106 -5.39 10.70 -3.19
C GLU A 106 -5.95 9.33 -2.80
N CYS A 107 -5.07 8.32 -2.67
CA CYS A 107 -5.45 6.95 -2.38
C CYS A 107 -4.40 6.22 -1.52
N VAL A 108 -4.86 5.46 -0.53
CA VAL A 108 -4.03 4.55 0.27
C VAL A 108 -4.51 3.11 0.07
N VAL A 109 -3.60 2.21 -0.29
CA VAL A 109 -3.86 0.77 -0.42
C VAL A 109 -3.15 0.05 0.71
N MET A 110 -3.91 -0.56 1.61
CA MET A 110 -3.41 -1.31 2.76
C MET A 110 -3.48 -2.81 2.47
N ASN A 111 -2.51 -3.33 1.73
CA ASN A 111 -2.44 -4.74 1.38
C ASN A 111 -1.80 -5.56 2.52
N ALA A 112 -2.53 -5.63 3.64
CA ALA A 112 -2.15 -6.32 4.86
C ALA A 112 -3.39 -6.97 5.49
N CYS A 113 -3.22 -8.08 6.19
CA CYS A 113 -4.33 -8.80 6.83
C CYS A 113 -5.11 -7.90 7.81
N TYR A 114 -6.45 -7.97 7.74
CA TYR A 114 -7.35 -7.24 8.65
C TYR A 114 -7.11 -5.72 8.72
N SER A 115 -6.63 -5.12 7.62
CA SER A 115 -6.31 -3.68 7.55
C SER A 115 -7.53 -2.74 7.48
N GLU A 116 -8.77 -3.27 7.49
CA GLU A 116 -10.00 -2.45 7.44
C GLU A 116 -10.07 -1.41 8.57
N VAL A 117 -9.60 -1.75 9.77
CA VAL A 117 -9.64 -0.86 10.94
C VAL A 117 -8.75 0.37 10.71
N GLN A 118 -7.55 0.16 10.16
CA GLN A 118 -6.66 1.25 9.79
C GLN A 118 -7.21 2.03 8.59
N ALA A 119 -7.78 1.33 7.61
CA ALA A 119 -8.36 1.97 6.44
C ALA A 119 -9.47 2.96 6.81
N LYS A 120 -10.35 2.57 7.73
CA LYS A 120 -11.41 3.44 8.28
C LYS A 120 -10.83 4.68 8.96
N ALA A 121 -9.79 4.52 9.80
CA ALA A 121 -9.15 5.64 10.48
C ALA A 121 -8.47 6.62 9.50
N ILE A 122 -7.78 6.12 8.48
CA ILE A 122 -7.14 6.96 7.45
C ILE A 122 -8.20 7.66 6.58
N HIS A 123 -9.34 7.01 6.34
CA HIS A 123 -10.41 7.56 5.51
C HIS A 123 -11.06 8.82 6.09
N GLU A 124 -10.90 9.08 7.39
CA GLU A 124 -11.29 10.37 8.00
C GLU A 124 -10.54 11.57 7.39
N HIS A 125 -9.42 11.32 6.69
CA HIS A 125 -8.57 12.36 6.10
C HIS A 125 -8.28 12.14 4.61
N ILE A 126 -8.28 10.89 4.13
CA ILE A 126 -8.01 10.56 2.72
C ILE A 126 -9.27 10.03 2.04
N ASN A 127 -9.64 10.63 0.92
CA ASN A 127 -10.89 10.34 0.22
C ASN A 127 -11.03 8.89 -0.30
N CYS A 128 -9.92 8.19 -0.53
CA CYS A 128 -9.95 6.80 -1.00
C CYS A 128 -8.96 5.95 -0.20
N VAL A 129 -9.48 4.95 0.52
CA VAL A 129 -8.64 3.98 1.25
C VAL A 129 -9.16 2.57 1.01
N ILE A 130 -8.26 1.67 0.63
CA ILE A 130 -8.55 0.26 0.38
C ILE A 130 -7.92 -0.54 1.51
N GLY A 131 -8.73 -1.27 2.26
CA GLY A 131 -8.30 -2.18 3.32
C GLY A 131 -8.88 -3.58 3.16
N MET A 132 -8.30 -4.55 3.85
CA MET A 132 -8.71 -5.95 3.85
C MET A 132 -9.52 -6.23 5.12
N ASN A 133 -10.75 -6.71 4.97
CA ASN A 133 -11.62 -7.04 6.11
C ASN A 133 -11.36 -8.44 6.70
N LYS A 134 -10.49 -9.24 6.06
CA LYS A 134 -10.12 -10.59 6.48
C LYS A 134 -8.64 -10.85 6.22
N ALA A 135 -8.14 -11.98 6.70
CA ALA A 135 -6.84 -12.49 6.28
C ALA A 135 -6.81 -12.69 4.75
N ILE A 136 -5.69 -12.35 4.13
CA ILE A 136 -5.43 -12.54 2.71
C ILE A 136 -4.10 -13.28 2.55
N GLY A 137 -4.08 -14.32 1.73
CA GLY A 137 -2.84 -15.03 1.42
C GLY A 137 -2.01 -14.30 0.37
N ASP A 138 -0.68 -14.44 0.40
CA ASP A 138 0.27 -13.75 -0.48
C ASP A 138 -0.14 -13.79 -1.96
N LYS A 139 -0.50 -14.97 -2.48
CA LYS A 139 -0.91 -15.12 -3.89
C LYS A 139 -2.14 -14.27 -4.23
N ALA A 140 -3.10 -14.18 -3.32
CA ALA A 140 -4.31 -13.39 -3.51
C ALA A 140 -4.00 -11.89 -3.41
N ALA A 141 -3.17 -11.49 -2.44
CA ALA A 141 -2.69 -10.12 -2.28
C ALA A 141 -1.93 -9.62 -3.52
N ILE A 142 -1.01 -10.43 -4.05
CA ILE A 142 -0.25 -10.14 -5.27
C ILE A 142 -1.19 -10.00 -6.47
N LYS A 143 -2.12 -10.95 -6.66
CA LYS A 143 -3.09 -10.92 -7.77
C LYS A 143 -3.98 -9.68 -7.72
N PHE A 144 -4.50 -9.36 -6.54
CA PHE A 144 -5.30 -8.15 -6.32
C PHE A 144 -4.52 -6.90 -6.72
N ALA A 145 -3.33 -6.69 -6.15
CA ALA A 145 -2.51 -5.52 -6.43
C ALA A 145 -2.14 -5.42 -7.92
N THR A 146 -1.77 -6.53 -8.54
CA THR A 146 -1.43 -6.61 -9.97
C THR A 146 -2.59 -6.13 -10.84
N SER A 147 -3.80 -6.65 -10.60
CA SER A 147 -4.98 -6.28 -11.39
C SER A 147 -5.45 -4.85 -11.11
N PHE A 148 -5.42 -4.43 -9.83
CA PHE A 148 -5.73 -3.05 -9.42
C PHE A 148 -4.85 -2.04 -10.15
N TYR A 149 -3.52 -2.20 -10.10
CA TYR A 149 -2.61 -1.26 -10.75
C TYR A 149 -2.65 -1.36 -12.27
N ASN A 150 -2.91 -2.53 -12.85
CA ASN A 150 -3.11 -2.64 -14.29
C ASN A 150 -4.29 -1.77 -14.75
N ALA A 151 -5.43 -1.84 -14.06
CA ALA A 151 -6.60 -1.02 -14.37
C ALA A 151 -6.30 0.48 -14.16
N LEU A 152 -5.69 0.83 -13.03
CA LEU A 152 -5.40 2.21 -12.67
C LEU A 152 -4.44 2.89 -13.66
N ILE A 153 -3.34 2.22 -14.02
CA ILE A 153 -2.36 2.73 -14.99
C ILE A 153 -2.99 2.78 -16.39
N ASN A 154 -4.02 1.97 -16.69
CA ASN A 154 -4.80 2.08 -17.92
C ASN A 154 -5.98 3.08 -17.81
N ALA A 155 -5.82 4.12 -16.98
CA ALA A 155 -6.71 5.27 -16.82
C ALA A 155 -8.13 4.93 -16.31
N ARG A 156 -8.29 3.84 -15.55
CA ARG A 156 -9.50 3.60 -14.76
C ARG A 156 -9.46 4.40 -13.46
N ASN A 157 -10.64 4.75 -12.94
CA ASN A 157 -10.74 5.38 -11.63
C ASN A 157 -10.44 4.36 -10.49
N TYR A 158 -10.37 4.82 -9.25
CA TYR A 158 -10.03 3.96 -8.11
C TYR A 158 -11.08 2.87 -7.83
N GLN A 159 -12.37 3.20 -7.97
CA GLN A 159 -13.47 2.26 -7.76
C GLN A 159 -13.45 1.13 -8.80
N ASP A 160 -13.32 1.47 -10.08
CA ASP A 160 -13.19 0.49 -11.16
C ASP A 160 -11.95 -0.38 -10.93
N SER A 161 -10.82 0.24 -10.61
CA SER A 161 -9.56 -0.49 -10.34
C SER A 161 -9.70 -1.47 -9.18
N PHE A 162 -10.44 -1.09 -8.12
CA PHE A 162 -10.76 -1.97 -7.01
C PHE A 162 -11.60 -3.19 -7.45
N GLU A 163 -12.62 -2.97 -8.28
CA GLU A 163 -13.44 -4.07 -8.83
C GLU A 163 -12.61 -5.01 -9.72
N PHE A 164 -11.73 -4.47 -10.57
CA PHE A 164 -10.75 -5.28 -11.31
C PHE A 164 -9.86 -6.10 -10.38
N GLY A 165 -9.36 -5.52 -9.30
CA GLY A 165 -8.61 -6.24 -8.25
C GLY A 165 -9.39 -7.43 -7.69
N LYS A 166 -10.66 -7.21 -7.33
CA LYS A 166 -11.53 -8.25 -6.75
C LYS A 166 -11.78 -9.42 -7.67
N THR A 167 -11.88 -9.22 -8.99
CA THR A 167 -12.07 -10.34 -9.94
C THR A 167 -10.96 -11.39 -9.90
N CYS A 168 -9.79 -11.04 -9.36
CA CYS A 168 -8.65 -11.94 -9.25
C CYS A 168 -8.55 -12.67 -7.89
N LEU A 169 -9.46 -12.37 -6.96
CA LEU A 169 -9.61 -13.03 -5.66
C LEU A 169 -10.54 -14.25 -5.80
N ILE A 170 -10.06 -15.27 -6.51
CA ILE A 170 -10.73 -16.56 -6.69
C ILE A 170 -10.14 -17.58 -5.72
#